data_AF-A0A352EWQ1-F1
#
_entry.id   AF-A0A352EWQ1-F1
#
_cell.length_a   1.000
_cell.length_b   1.000
_cell.length_c   1.000
_cell.angle_alpha   90.00
_cell.angle_beta   90.00
_cell.angle_gamma   90.00
#
_symmetry.space_group_name_H-M   'P 1'
#
loop_
_entity.id
_entity.type
_entity.pdbx_description
1 polymer ?
#
loop_
_entity_poly.entity_id
_entity_poly.type
_entity_poly.pdbx_seq_one_letter_code
_entity_poly.pdbx_strand_id
1 'polypeptide(L)' 'MAEIDVNLSENEERALKELALRTGMSESELIRDAVDKLIKQRLPNGNSGMLRARGMWRDRDDLPDFGKIRREWDRF' A
#
# COMPACT_ATOMS: atom_id res chain seq x y z
N MET A 1 -2.86 -20.12 12.58
CA MET A 1 -1.86 -19.07 12.32
C MET A 1 -0.51 -19.75 12.25
N ALA A 2 0.36 -19.38 11.31
CA ALA A 2 1.72 -19.87 11.27
C ALA A 2 2.60 -18.99 12.17
N GLU A 3 3.46 -19.61 12.96
CA GLU A 3 4.47 -18.94 13.79
C GLU A 3 5.77 -18.87 13.00
N ILE A 4 6.40 -17.69 12.98
CA ILE A 4 7.65 -17.44 12.28
C ILE A 4 8.57 -16.71 13.25
N ASP A 5 9.71 -17.33 13.53
CA ASP A 5 10.77 -16.72 14.31
C ASP A 5 11.74 -15.97 13.40
N VAL A 6 12.06 -14.73 13.78
CA VAL A 6 12.98 -13.86 13.05
C VAL A 6 14.11 -13.46 13.98
N ASN A 7 15.35 -13.70 13.56
CA ASN A 7 16.54 -13.24 14.28
C ASN A 7 16.86 -11.81 13.87
N LEU A 8 16.92 -10.91 14.84
CA LEU A 8 17.29 -9.51 14.66
C LEU A 8 18.66 -9.26 15.30
N SER A 9 19.42 -8.32 14.74
CA SER A 9 20.59 -7.77 15.42
C SER A 9 20.17 -6.91 16.62
N GLU A 10 21.07 -6.70 17.57
CA GLU A 10 20.82 -5.85 18.75
C GLU A 10 20.38 -4.43 18.37
N ASN A 11 20.88 -3.90 17.26
CA ASN A 11 20.51 -2.57 16.77
C ASN A 11 19.09 -2.55 16.21
N GLU A 12 18.69 -3.59 15.48
CA GLU A 12 17.34 -3.72 14.93
C GLU A 12 16.31 -3.95 16.05
N GLU A 13 16.64 -4.75 17.06
CA GLU A 13 15.78 -4.97 18.23
C GLU A 13 15.55 -3.66 18.99
N ARG A 14 16.61 -2.86 19.19
CA ARG A 14 16.50 -1.55 19.84
C ARG A 14 15.64 -0.59 19.03
N ALA A 15 15.84 -0.53 17.72
CA ALA A 15 15.04 0.30 16.83
C ALA A 15 13.58 -0.14 16.80
N LEU A 16 13.31 -1.44 16.84
CA LEU A 16 11.96 -2.00 16.87
C LEU A 16 11.23 -1.64 18.17
N LYS A 17 11.92 -1.75 19.32
CA LYS A 17 11.39 -1.31 20.63
C LYS A 17 11.08 0.19 20.65
N GLU A 18 11.96 1.00 20.10
CA GLU A 18 11.73 2.44 19.99
C GLU A 18 10.53 2.77 19.08
N LEU A 19 10.38 2.06 17.96
CA LEU A 19 9.23 2.18 17.09
C LEU A 19 7.93 1.78 17.80
N ALA A 20 7.93 0.68 18.55
CA ALA A 20 6.79 0.23 19.34
C ALA A 20 6.31 1.30 20.33
N LEU A 21 7.26 1.96 21.03
CA LEU A 21 6.94 3.06 21.94
C LEU A 21 6.36 4.28 21.21
N ARG A 22 6.87 4.60 20.02
CA ARG A 22 6.43 5.77 19.24
C ARG A 22 5.07 5.57 18.57
N THR A 23 4.76 4.35 18.14
CA THR A 23 3.52 4.04 17.41
C THR A 23 2.41 3.51 18.32
N GLY A 24 2.75 3.03 19.52
CA GLY A 24 1.82 2.34 20.41
C GLY A 24 1.47 0.92 19.95
N MET A 25 2.17 0.40 18.93
CA MET A 25 2.00 -0.96 18.41
C MET A 25 2.95 -1.93 19.13
N SER A 26 2.55 -3.19 19.25
CA SER A 26 3.46 -4.26 19.69
C SER A 26 4.52 -4.57 18.62
N GLU A 27 5.64 -5.17 19.04
CA GLU A 27 6.70 -5.61 18.12
C GLU A 27 6.17 -6.57 17.04
N SER A 28 5.30 -7.50 17.42
CA SER A 28 4.68 -8.46 16.49
C SER A 28 3.76 -7.78 15.47
N GLU A 29 3.04 -6.72 15.86
CA GLU A 29 2.21 -5.93 14.94
C GLU A 29 3.07 -5.13 13.96
N LEU A 30 4.19 -4.56 14.42
CA LEU A 30 5.14 -3.86 13.56
C LEU A 30 5.79 -4.79 12.54
N ILE A 31 6.22 -5.99 12.96
CA ILE A 31 6.78 -7.00 12.05
C ILE A 31 5.73 -7.41 11.02
N ARG A 32 4.47 -7.64 11.45
CA ARG A 32 3.38 -8.00 10.54
C ARG A 32 3.09 -6.90 9.53
N ASP A 33 2.99 -5.65 9.97
CA ASP A 33 2.77 -4.50 9.09
C ASP A 33 3.93 -4.29 8.11
N ALA A 34 5.18 -4.49 8.55
CA ALA A 34 6.35 -4.44 7.68
C ALA A 34 6.31 -5.53 6.59
N VAL A 35 5.95 -6.76 6.95
CA VAL A 35 5.77 -7.87 6.00
C VAL A 35 4.62 -7.57 5.03
N ASP A 36 3.48 -7.08 5.50
CA ASP A 36 2.35 -6.71 4.67
C ASP A 36 2.72 -5.62 3.66
N LYS A 37 3.47 -4.59 4.09
CA LYS A 37 3.99 -3.54 3.20
C LYS A 37 4.96 -4.10 2.17
N LEU A 38 5.87 -4.98 2.57
CA LEU A 38 6.81 -5.63 1.67
C LEU A 38 6.09 -6.46 0.60
N ILE A 39 5.09 -7.26 1.01
CA ILE A 39 4.25 -8.05 0.09
C ILE A 39 3.54 -7.12 -0.88
N LYS A 40 2.86 -6.07 -0.41
CA LYS A 40 2.17 -5.11 -1.30
C LYS A 40 3.12 -4.43 -2.28
N GLN A 41 4.36 -4.15 -1.87
CA GLN A 41 5.37 -3.50 -2.72
C GLN A 41 5.96 -4.45 -3.76
N ARG A 42 6.25 -5.70 -3.38
CA ARG A 42 6.97 -6.68 -4.24
C ARG A 42 6.05 -7.58 -5.04
N LEU A 43 4.87 -7.83 -4.50
CA LEU A 43 3.77 -8.57 -5.13
C LEU A 43 2.60 -7.59 -5.29
N PRO A 44 2.75 -6.51 -6.08
CA PRO A 44 1.61 -5.66 -6.39
C PRO A 44 0.55 -6.58 -6.98
N ASN A 45 -0.64 -6.62 -6.37
CA ASN A 45 -1.77 -7.42 -6.82
C ASN A 45 -1.97 -7.15 -8.31
N GLY A 46 -1.42 -8.03 -9.15
CA GLY A 46 -1.08 -7.72 -10.53
C GLY A 46 -2.30 -7.18 -11.24
N ASN A 47 -2.31 -5.88 -11.51
CA ASN A 47 -3.36 -5.18 -12.24
C ASN A 47 -4.81 -5.49 -11.82
N SER A 48 -5.12 -6.15 -10.69
CA SER A 48 -6.46 -6.72 -10.51
C SER A 48 -7.52 -5.64 -10.27
N GLY A 49 -7.14 -4.54 -9.62
CA GLY A 49 -7.95 -3.34 -9.51
C GLY A 49 -8.07 -2.61 -10.85
N MET A 50 -6.96 -2.44 -11.58
CA MET A 50 -6.95 -1.72 -12.87
C MET A 50 -7.67 -2.50 -13.99
N LEU A 51 -7.57 -3.83 -14.00
CA LEU A 51 -8.29 -4.73 -14.90
C LEU A 51 -9.77 -4.77 -14.55
N ARG A 52 -10.15 -4.73 -13.26
CA ARG A 52 -11.56 -4.58 -12.86
C ARG A 52 -12.13 -3.21 -13.21
N ALA A 53 -11.33 -2.16 -13.12
CA ALA A 53 -11.74 -0.82 -13.51
C ALA A 53 -11.79 -0.63 -15.04
N ARG A 54 -11.09 -1.49 -15.81
CA ARG A 54 -11.09 -1.44 -17.28
C ARG A 54 -12.49 -1.68 -17.82
N GLY A 55 -13.11 -0.64 -18.35
CA GLY A 55 -14.44 -0.69 -18.96
C GLY A 55 -15.61 -0.40 -18.02
N MET A 56 -15.36 -0.16 -16.72
CA MET A 56 -16.40 0.22 -15.75
C MET A 56 -17.16 1.50 -16.12
N TRP A 57 -16.55 2.34 -16.95
CA TRP A 57 -17.04 3.63 -17.39
C TRP A 57 -17.31 3.70 -18.90
N ARG A 58 -17.23 2.57 -19.60
CA ARG A 58 -17.35 2.54 -21.07
C ARG A 58 -18.76 2.92 -21.53
N ASP A 59 -19.78 2.45 -20.82
CA ASP A 59 -21.18 2.58 -21.21
C ASP A 59 -21.94 3.59 -20.34
N ARG A 60 -21.21 4.47 -19.64
CA ARG A 60 -21.78 5.53 -18.83
C ARG A 60 -21.85 6.82 -19.64
N ASP A 61 -23.03 7.42 -19.68
CA ASP A 61 -23.36 8.68 -20.36
C ASP A 61 -23.37 9.88 -19.40
N ASP A 62 -23.27 9.64 -18.09
CA ASP A 62 -23.28 10.64 -17.03
C ASP A 62 -21.88 11.20 -16.68
N LEU A 63 -20.86 10.84 -17.45
CA LEU A 63 -19.47 11.20 -17.16
C LEU A 63 -19.08 12.53 -17.83
N PRO A 64 -18.26 13.35 -17.15
CA PRO A 64 -17.78 14.62 -17.71
C PRO A 64 -16.76 14.39 -18.84
N ASP A 65 -16.55 15.41 -19.68
CA ASP A 65 -15.50 15.39 -20.70
C ASP A 65 -14.11 15.44 -20.03
N PHE A 66 -13.55 14.25 -19.78
CA PHE A 66 -12.22 14.07 -19.21
C PHE A 66 -11.12 14.71 -20.06
N GLY A 67 -11.30 14.80 -21.37
CA GLY A 67 -10.34 15.45 -22.27
C GLY A 67 -10.30 16.96 -22.05
N LYS A 68 -11.46 17.59 -21.82
CA LYS A 68 -11.54 19.00 -21.44
C LYS A 68 -10.88 19.27 -20.09
N ILE A 69 -11.21 18.47 -19.08
CA ILE A 69 -10.62 18.58 -17.73
C ILE A 69 -9.09 18.45 -17.78
N ARG A 70 -8.57 17.48 -18.55
CA ARG A 70 -7.12 17.29 -18.69
C ARG A 70 -6.43 18.49 -19.34
N ARG A 71 -7.03 19.07 -20.40
CA ARG A 71 -6.52 20.27 -21.08
C ARG A 71 -6.60 21.54 -20.23
N GLU A 72 -7.39 21.57 -19.16
CA GLU A 72 -7.40 22.69 -18.20
C GLU A 72 -6.13 22.68 -17.33
N TRP A 73 -5.57 21.50 -17.06
CA TRP A 73 -4.35 21.33 -16.27
C TRP A 73 -3.07 21.56 -17.08
N ASP A 74 -3.09 21.40 -18.40
CA ASP A 74 -1.95 21.67 -19.28
C ASP A 74 -1.65 23.18 -19.46
N ARG A 75 -2.47 24.07 -18.88
CA ARG A 75 -2.33 25.53 -18.99
C ARG A 75 -1.59 26.18 -17.82
N PHE A 76 -1.08 25.37 -16.88
CA PHE A 76 -0.28 25.80 -15.74
C PHE A 76 1.13 25.23 -15.80
#